data_AF-A0A2G9NE82-F1
#
_entry.id   AF-A0A2G9NE82-F1
#
_cell.length_a   1.000
_cell.length_b   1.000
_cell.length_c   1.000
_cell.angle_alpha   90.00
_cell.angle_beta   90.00
_cell.angle_gamma   90.00
#
_symmetry.space_group_name_H-M   'P 1'
#
loop_
_entity.id
_entity.type
_entity.pdbx_description
1 polymer ?
#
loop_
_entity_poly.entity_id
_entity_poly.type
_entity_poly.pdbx_seq_one_letter_code
_entity_poly.pdbx_strand_id
1 'polypeptide(L)'
;MIFLQSYPVGGNIGDILNSWAAAGFFSYLLPFLLIFAMVFGILSTMNIFKGNRSVDAIVALVVGLMALQFDLVPRFFAEVFPRMAVALSIILVLLILAGFFVDPTKSWIMYTLLGIGAISAVIVLIKTAGSLGWESGYWWTYNWPVVAGAVLLIVIVGIIVGSGRPHTSSGYGLTEFRKP
;
A
#
# COMPACT_ATOMS: atom_id res chain seq x y z
N MET A 1 -26.70 -27.06 29.49
CA MET A 1 -25.79 -26.37 28.56
C MET A 1 -26.11 -24.89 28.63
N ILE A 2 -25.30 -24.11 29.34
CA ILE A 2 -25.52 -22.67 29.51
C ILE A 2 -24.92 -21.99 28.27
N PHE A 3 -25.79 -21.41 27.44
CA PHE A 3 -25.36 -20.53 26.37
C PHE A 3 -24.79 -19.26 27.02
N LEU A 4 -23.48 -19.10 26.97
CA LEU A 4 -22.84 -17.82 27.21
C LEU A 4 -23.27 -16.89 26.06
N GLN A 5 -24.35 -16.15 26.26
CA GLN A 5 -24.65 -14.97 25.46
C GLN A 5 -23.48 -14.00 25.66
N SER A 6 -22.54 -14.01 24.71
CA SER A 6 -21.59 -12.92 24.55
C SER A 6 -22.44 -11.69 24.23
N TYR A 7 -22.60 -10.79 25.20
CA TYR A 7 -23.11 -9.45 24.93
C TYR A 7 -22.18 -8.83 23.88
N PRO A 8 -22.67 -8.47 22.68
CA PRO A 8 -21.86 -7.76 21.71
C PRO A 8 -21.44 -6.45 22.37
N VAL A 9 -20.13 -6.25 22.52
CA VAL A 9 -19.54 -5.01 23.07
C VAL A 9 -19.58 -3.88 22.01
N GLY A 10 -20.59 -3.90 21.13
CA GLY A 10 -20.89 -2.84 20.19
C GLY A 10 -22.27 -2.28 20.54
N GLY A 11 -22.38 -1.00 20.82
CA GLY A 11 -23.69 -0.35 20.97
C GLY A 11 -24.54 -0.51 19.69
N ASN A 12 -25.78 -0.05 19.71
CA ASN A 12 -26.77 -0.15 18.61
C ASN A 12 -26.19 0.15 17.20
N ILE A 13 -25.22 1.08 17.09
CA ILE A 13 -24.54 1.41 15.83
C ILE A 13 -23.63 0.27 15.34
N GLY A 14 -22.89 -0.39 16.23
CA GLY A 14 -22.03 -1.52 15.88
C GLY A 14 -22.83 -2.68 15.29
N ASP A 15 -23.98 -2.99 15.89
CA ASP A 15 -24.87 -4.03 15.39
C ASP A 15 -25.44 -3.68 14.01
N ILE A 16 -25.83 -2.42 13.79
CA ILE A 16 -26.28 -1.94 12.48
C ILE A 16 -25.16 -2.05 11.43
N LEU A 17 -23.96 -1.57 11.74
CA LEU A 17 -22.82 -1.63 10.81
C LEU A 17 -22.43 -3.07 10.49
N ASN A 18 -22.44 -3.96 11.48
CA ASN A 18 -22.21 -5.39 11.28
C ASN A 18 -23.30 -6.00 10.40
N SER A 19 -24.56 -5.61 10.56
CA SER A 19 -25.66 -6.08 9.72
C SER A 19 -25.49 -5.64 8.25
N TRP A 20 -25.04 -4.41 8.02
CA TRP A 20 -24.77 -3.88 6.67
C TRP A 20 -23.56 -4.54 6.04
N ALA A 21 -22.50 -4.76 6.81
CA ALA A 21 -21.33 -5.50 6.37
C ALA A 21 -21.71 -6.93 5.95
N ALA A 22 -22.53 -7.61 6.77
CA ALA A 22 -23.03 -8.95 6.48
C ALA A 22 -23.94 -8.98 5.23
N ALA A 23 -24.74 -7.93 5.02
CA ALA A 23 -25.55 -7.75 3.82
C ALA A 23 -24.74 -7.40 2.56
N GLY A 24 -23.40 -7.27 2.67
CA GLY A 24 -22.52 -6.92 1.55
C GLY A 24 -22.59 -5.45 1.16
N PHE A 25 -23.23 -4.58 1.96
CA PHE A 25 -23.38 -3.16 1.65
C PHE A 25 -22.03 -2.50 1.37
N PHE A 26 -21.03 -2.74 2.21
CA PHE A 26 -19.68 -2.17 1.99
C PHE A 26 -18.95 -2.80 0.81
N SER A 27 -19.17 -4.09 0.55
CA SER A 27 -18.54 -4.82 -0.55
C SER A 27 -19.03 -4.38 -1.93
N TYR A 28 -20.24 -3.82 -2.03
CA TYR A 28 -20.80 -3.36 -3.31
C TYR A 28 -20.95 -1.84 -3.39
N LEU A 29 -21.43 -1.19 -2.33
CA LEU A 29 -21.67 0.26 -2.37
C LEU A 29 -20.37 1.05 -2.42
N LEU A 30 -19.36 0.67 -1.62
CA LEU A 30 -18.10 1.42 -1.61
C LEU A 30 -17.36 1.36 -2.96
N PRO A 31 -17.21 0.18 -3.61
CA PRO A 31 -16.62 0.13 -4.94
C PRO A 31 -17.44 0.91 -5.97
N PHE A 32 -18.77 0.84 -5.91
CA PHE A 32 -19.64 1.61 -6.79
C PHE A 32 -19.43 3.12 -6.64
N LEU A 33 -19.44 3.64 -5.41
CA LEU A 33 -19.26 5.06 -5.15
C LEU A 33 -17.89 5.56 -5.62
N LEU A 34 -16.84 4.73 -5.45
CA LEU A 34 -15.50 5.06 -5.93
C LEU A 34 -15.42 5.10 -7.46
N ILE A 35 -16.00 4.11 -8.15
CA ILE A 35 -16.01 4.08 -9.62
C ILE A 35 -16.87 5.22 -10.16
N PHE A 36 -18.05 5.44 -9.58
CA PHE A 36 -18.91 6.57 -9.90
C PHE A 36 -18.17 7.89 -9.77
N ALA A 37 -17.55 8.16 -8.62
CA ALA A 37 -16.84 9.41 -8.37
C ALA A 37 -15.65 9.59 -9.31
N MET A 38 -14.89 8.52 -9.58
CA MET A 38 -13.75 8.56 -10.51
C MET A 38 -14.20 8.84 -11.93
N VAL A 39 -15.18 8.10 -12.44
CA VAL A 39 -15.71 8.28 -13.81
C VAL A 39 -16.36 9.66 -13.95
N PHE A 40 -17.18 10.08 -12.99
CA PHE A 40 -17.79 11.40 -12.97
C PHE A 40 -16.74 12.51 -12.99
N GLY A 41 -15.70 12.40 -12.14
CA GLY A 41 -14.59 13.34 -12.09
C GLY A 41 -13.84 13.43 -13.41
N ILE A 42 -13.56 12.28 -14.05
CA ILE A 42 -12.91 12.23 -15.37
C ILE A 42 -13.79 12.89 -16.43
N LEU A 43 -15.07 12.53 -16.54
CA LEU A 43 -15.99 13.08 -17.54
C LEU A 43 -16.15 14.60 -17.39
N SER A 44 -16.31 15.06 -16.14
CA SER A 44 -16.48 16.48 -15.83
C SER A 44 -15.20 17.30 -16.09
N THR A 45 -14.03 16.71 -15.80
CA THR A 45 -12.73 17.37 -16.07
C THR A 45 -12.41 17.43 -17.55
N MET A 46 -12.70 16.35 -18.30
CA MET A 46 -12.46 16.28 -19.74
C MET A 46 -13.50 17.03 -20.57
N ASN A 47 -14.60 17.45 -19.93
CA ASN A 47 -15.67 18.24 -20.55
C ASN A 47 -16.27 17.58 -21.81
N ILE A 48 -16.35 16.24 -21.82
CA ILE A 48 -16.75 15.44 -22.98
C ILE A 48 -18.16 15.81 -23.45
N PHE A 49 -19.07 16.08 -22.51
CA PHE A 49 -20.45 16.44 -22.79
C PHE A 49 -20.71 17.97 -22.73
N LYS A 50 -19.68 18.78 -23.05
CA LYS A 50 -19.79 20.25 -23.17
C LYS A 50 -20.41 20.92 -21.94
N GLY A 51 -20.07 20.45 -20.75
CA GLY A 51 -20.44 21.04 -19.47
C GLY A 51 -21.76 20.51 -18.91
N ASN A 52 -22.41 19.54 -19.56
CA ASN A 52 -23.63 18.94 -19.05
C ASN A 52 -23.33 17.94 -17.92
N ARG A 53 -23.19 18.48 -16.70
CA ARG A 53 -22.90 17.69 -15.49
C ARG A 53 -23.96 16.62 -15.19
N SER A 54 -25.21 16.82 -15.61
CA SER A 54 -26.26 15.81 -15.42
C SER A 54 -26.00 14.57 -16.27
N VAL A 55 -25.53 14.76 -17.51
CA VAL A 55 -25.15 13.65 -18.39
C VAL A 55 -23.89 12.96 -17.86
N ASP A 56 -22.88 13.72 -17.42
CA ASP A 56 -21.68 13.15 -16.77
C ASP A 56 -22.07 12.21 -15.61
N ALA A 57 -23.01 12.66 -14.76
CA ALA A 57 -23.48 11.88 -13.61
C ALA A 57 -24.24 10.62 -14.03
N ILE A 58 -25.15 10.71 -15.01
CA ILE A 58 -25.89 9.53 -15.51
C ILE A 58 -24.94 8.50 -16.11
N VAL A 59 -23.97 8.94 -16.92
CA VAL A 59 -22.98 8.03 -17.53
C VAL A 59 -22.12 7.38 -16.44
N ALA A 60 -21.62 8.16 -15.49
CA ALA A 60 -20.84 7.63 -14.37
C ALA A 60 -21.64 6.63 -13.52
N LEU A 61 -22.93 6.89 -13.30
CA LEU A 61 -23.84 5.99 -12.58
C LEU A 61 -23.97 4.66 -13.32
N VAL A 62 -24.26 4.70 -14.62
CA VAL A 62 -24.40 3.50 -15.46
C VAL A 62 -23.08 2.72 -15.47
N VAL A 63 -21.94 3.38 -15.69
CA VAL A 63 -20.63 2.72 -15.70
C VAL A 63 -20.32 2.09 -14.33
N GLY A 64 -20.57 2.80 -13.23
CA GLY A 64 -20.37 2.27 -11.89
C GLY A 64 -21.23 1.03 -11.62
N LEU A 65 -22.51 1.06 -11.99
CA LEU A 65 -23.42 -0.08 -11.83
C LEU A 65 -23.03 -1.26 -12.75
N MET A 66 -22.62 -1.00 -13.99
CA MET A 66 -22.14 -2.04 -14.90
C MET A 66 -20.84 -2.68 -14.39
N ALA A 67 -19.94 -1.90 -13.81
CA ALA A 67 -18.70 -2.42 -13.24
C ALA A 67 -18.95 -3.39 -12.08
N LEU A 68 -19.99 -3.15 -11.27
CA LEU A 68 -20.37 -4.07 -10.19
C LEU A 68 -20.85 -5.44 -10.68
N GLN A 69 -21.34 -5.56 -11.92
CA GLN A 69 -21.76 -6.85 -12.46
C GLN A 69 -20.59 -7.81 -12.61
N PHE A 70 -19.37 -7.29 -12.74
CA PHE A 70 -18.17 -8.11 -12.79
C PHE A 70 -17.64 -8.33 -11.39
N ASP A 71 -17.86 -9.54 -10.84
CA ASP A 71 -17.49 -9.94 -9.48
C ASP A 71 -16.00 -9.70 -9.11
N LEU A 72 -15.11 -9.66 -10.11
CA LEU A 72 -13.71 -9.28 -9.90
C LEU A 72 -13.58 -7.87 -9.31
N VAL A 73 -14.44 -6.92 -9.72
CA VAL A 73 -14.34 -5.52 -9.29
C VAL A 73 -14.66 -5.38 -7.81
N PRO A 74 -15.85 -5.79 -7.29
CA PRO A 74 -16.11 -5.80 -5.85
C PRO A 74 -15.03 -6.53 -5.04
N ARG A 75 -14.60 -7.71 -5.49
CA ARG A 75 -13.56 -8.50 -4.80
C ARG A 75 -12.20 -7.79 -4.78
N PHE A 76 -11.80 -7.17 -5.88
CA PHE A 76 -10.56 -6.40 -5.94
C PHE A 76 -10.55 -5.28 -4.92
N PHE A 77 -11.63 -4.49 -4.85
CA PHE A 77 -11.73 -3.41 -3.87
C PHE A 77 -11.81 -3.92 -2.43
N ALA A 78 -12.56 -5.02 -2.19
CA ALA A 78 -12.65 -5.66 -0.88
C ALA A 78 -11.32 -6.21 -0.37
N GLU A 79 -10.36 -6.50 -1.25
CA GLU A 79 -9.02 -6.95 -0.87
C GLU A 79 -7.99 -5.82 -0.83
N VAL A 80 -7.97 -4.94 -1.83
CA VAL A 80 -7.00 -3.83 -1.91
C VAL A 80 -7.22 -2.84 -0.78
N PHE A 81 -8.46 -2.39 -0.54
CA PHE A 81 -8.69 -1.27 0.38
C PHE A 81 -8.37 -1.60 1.83
N PRO A 82 -8.80 -2.74 2.41
CA PRO A 82 -8.41 -3.09 3.77
C PRO A 82 -6.90 -3.21 3.94
N ARG A 83 -6.20 -3.80 2.96
CA ARG A 83 -4.74 -3.96 3.00
C ARG A 83 -4.00 -2.63 2.84
N MET A 84 -4.48 -1.76 1.96
CA MET A 84 -3.96 -0.41 1.81
C MET A 84 -4.21 0.42 3.07
N ALA A 85 -5.37 0.30 3.71
CA ALA A 85 -5.65 0.98 4.97
C ALA A 85 -4.68 0.58 6.08
N VAL A 86 -4.34 -0.72 6.18
CA VAL A 86 -3.31 -1.21 7.10
C VAL A 86 -1.92 -0.69 6.71
N ALA A 87 -1.54 -0.69 5.43
CA ALA A 87 -0.26 -0.15 5.01
C ALA A 87 -0.13 1.36 5.32
N LEU A 88 -1.18 2.13 5.04
CA LEU A 88 -1.24 3.56 5.31
C LEU A 88 -1.23 3.86 6.82
N SER A 89 -1.87 3.05 7.66
CA SER A 89 -1.81 3.24 9.11
C SER A 89 -0.40 3.00 9.66
N ILE A 90 0.34 2.03 9.12
CA ILE A 90 1.76 1.83 9.44
C ILE A 90 2.59 3.05 9.05
N ILE A 91 2.42 3.57 7.82
CA ILE A 91 3.13 4.78 7.37
C ILE A 91 2.76 5.97 8.24
N LEU A 92 1.50 6.11 8.62
CA LEU A 92 1.04 7.19 9.50
C LEU A 92 1.73 7.12 10.85
N VAL A 93 1.82 5.93 11.47
CA VAL A 93 2.55 5.74 12.72
C VAL A 93 4.04 6.11 12.56
N LEU A 94 4.67 5.69 11.46
CA LEU A 94 6.06 6.05 11.16
C LEU A 94 6.24 7.56 10.96
N LEU A 95 5.30 8.23 10.29
CA LEU A 95 5.31 9.68 10.10
C LEU A 95 5.17 10.42 11.42
N ILE A 96 4.29 9.94 12.31
CA ILE A 96 4.13 10.51 13.65
C ILE A 96 5.45 10.37 14.42
N LEU A 97 6.04 9.17 14.47
CA LEU A 97 7.32 8.95 15.15
C LEU A 97 8.47 9.76 14.53
N ALA A 98 8.56 9.80 13.20
CA ALA A 98 9.56 10.59 12.51
C ALA A 98 9.41 12.08 12.81
N GLY A 99 8.19 12.61 12.83
CA GLY A 99 7.92 14.01 13.17
C GLY A 99 8.27 14.38 14.62
N PHE A 100 8.20 13.41 15.56
CA PHE A 100 8.59 13.64 16.95
C PHE A 100 10.10 13.67 17.18
N PHE A 101 10.85 12.85 16.44
CA PHE A 101 12.28 12.63 16.72
C PHE A 101 13.22 13.17 15.64
N VAL A 102 12.70 13.59 14.49
CA VAL A 102 13.52 13.91 13.32
C VAL A 102 13.04 15.17 12.63
N ASP A 103 13.96 16.08 12.33
CA ASP A 103 13.66 17.30 11.56
C ASP A 103 13.17 16.95 10.14
N PRO A 104 11.94 17.30 9.77
CA PRO A 104 11.33 16.91 8.49
C PRO A 104 12.01 17.57 7.27
N THR A 105 12.90 18.54 7.50
CA THR A 105 13.65 19.25 6.47
C THR A 105 14.79 18.42 5.88
N LYS A 106 15.17 17.30 6.51
CA LYS A 106 16.24 16.44 5.98
C LYS A 106 15.71 15.53 4.86
N SER A 107 16.26 15.70 3.66
CA SER A 107 15.82 14.99 2.45
C SER A 107 15.86 13.47 2.57
N TRP A 108 16.78 12.90 3.37
CA TRP A 108 16.88 11.45 3.56
C TRP A 108 15.63 10.82 4.20
N ILE A 109 14.91 11.57 5.05
CA ILE A 109 13.68 11.10 5.70
C ILE A 109 12.58 10.95 4.66
N MET A 110 12.43 11.97 3.79
CA MET A 110 11.45 11.95 2.72
C MET A 110 11.70 10.79 1.73
N TYR A 111 12.95 10.54 1.34
CA TYR A 111 13.30 9.40 0.50
C TYR A 111 13.04 8.06 1.20
N THR A 112 13.31 7.97 2.51
CA THR A 112 13.07 6.75 3.29
C THR A 112 11.57 6.47 3.40
N LEU A 113 10.76 7.48 3.72
CA LEU A 113 9.30 7.37 3.79
C LEU A 113 8.68 7.04 2.44
N LEU A 114 9.18 7.66 1.36
CA LEU A 114 8.74 7.34 0.01
C LEU A 114 9.12 5.92 -0.39
N GLY A 115 10.32 5.46 -0.01
CA GLY A 115 10.75 4.07 -0.22
C GLY A 115 9.88 3.08 0.53
N ILE A 116 9.62 3.30 1.82
CA ILE A 116 8.73 2.46 2.63
C ILE A 116 7.31 2.46 2.05
N GLY A 117 6.79 3.64 1.68
CA GLY A 117 5.49 3.79 1.05
C GLY A 117 5.38 3.00 -0.24
N ALA A 118 6.36 3.15 -1.14
CA ALA A 118 6.42 2.42 -2.40
C ALA A 118 6.50 0.90 -2.19
N ILE A 119 7.37 0.44 -1.28
CA ILE A 119 7.50 -1.00 -0.95
C ILE A 119 6.18 -1.52 -0.39
N SER A 120 5.55 -0.80 0.53
CA SER A 120 4.28 -1.23 1.12
C SER A 120 3.16 -1.32 0.08
N ALA A 121 3.09 -0.36 -0.86
CA ALA A 121 2.14 -0.40 -1.95
C ALA A 121 2.37 -1.62 -2.86
N VAL A 122 3.63 -1.90 -3.23
CA VAL A 122 3.99 -3.08 -4.04
C VAL A 122 3.59 -4.38 -3.31
N ILE A 123 3.86 -4.49 -2.01
CA ILE A 123 3.47 -5.65 -1.20
C ILE A 123 1.95 -5.84 -1.23
N VAL A 124 1.18 -4.77 -1.02
CA VAL A 124 -0.29 -4.85 -1.05
C VAL A 124 -0.77 -5.31 -2.42
N LEU A 125 -0.24 -4.75 -3.51
CA LEU A 125 -0.61 -5.14 -4.86
C LEU A 125 -0.29 -6.61 -5.17
N ILE A 126 0.90 -7.09 -4.80
CA ILE A 126 1.30 -8.50 -4.99
C ILE A 126 0.38 -9.43 -4.20
N LYS A 127 0.10 -9.10 -2.94
CA LYS A 127 -0.79 -9.90 -2.11
C LYS A 127 -2.20 -9.91 -2.69
N THR A 128 -2.71 -8.78 -3.16
CA THR A 128 -4.06 -8.71 -3.73
C THR A 128 -4.15 -9.45 -5.05
N ALA A 129 -3.13 -9.34 -5.90
CA ALA A 129 -3.00 -10.17 -7.08
C ALA A 129 -3.08 -11.67 -6.74
N GLY A 130 -2.36 -12.11 -5.71
CA GLY A 130 -2.38 -13.50 -5.26
C GLY A 130 -3.75 -13.96 -4.76
N SER A 131 -4.47 -13.14 -3.99
CA SER A 131 -5.81 -13.49 -3.50
C SER A 131 -6.87 -13.51 -4.60
N LEU A 132 -6.68 -12.75 -5.68
CA LEU A 132 -7.60 -12.72 -6.82
C LEU A 132 -7.31 -13.80 -7.88
N GLY A 133 -6.27 -14.61 -7.67
CA GLY A 133 -5.97 -15.71 -8.56
C GLY A 133 -4.96 -15.40 -9.66
N TRP A 134 -4.28 -14.26 -9.65
CA TRP A 134 -3.23 -13.98 -10.63
C TRP A 134 -2.00 -14.84 -10.39
N GLU A 135 -1.53 -15.52 -11.44
CA GLU A 135 -0.38 -16.44 -11.36
C GLU A 135 0.89 -15.78 -10.81
N SER A 136 1.12 -14.51 -11.16
CA SER A 136 2.26 -13.74 -10.60
C SER A 136 2.14 -13.59 -9.09
N GLY A 137 0.94 -13.33 -8.57
CA GLY A 137 0.68 -13.22 -7.14
C GLY A 137 0.80 -14.54 -6.39
N TYR A 138 0.38 -15.66 -7.00
CA TYR A 138 0.60 -17.00 -6.43
C TYR A 138 2.08 -17.32 -6.31
N TRP A 139 2.85 -17.13 -7.39
CA TRP A 139 4.30 -17.37 -7.36
C TRP A 139 4.96 -16.60 -6.22
N TRP A 140 4.67 -15.30 -6.07
CA TRP A 140 5.20 -14.50 -4.97
C TRP A 140 4.74 -15.00 -3.59
N THR A 141 3.49 -15.43 -3.46
CA THR A 141 2.94 -15.91 -2.19
C THR A 141 3.60 -17.21 -1.71
N TYR A 142 3.97 -18.11 -2.63
CA TYR A 142 4.65 -19.35 -2.28
C TYR A 142 6.18 -19.21 -2.22
N ASN A 143 6.77 -18.31 -3.01
CA ASN A 143 8.22 -18.19 -3.16
C ASN A 143 8.84 -17.03 -2.36
N TRP A 144 8.07 -16.18 -1.66
CA TRP A 144 8.64 -15.11 -0.84
C TRP A 144 9.66 -15.57 0.22
N PRO A 145 9.56 -16.77 0.85
CA PRO A 145 10.58 -17.22 1.80
C PRO A 145 11.93 -17.47 1.11
N VAL A 146 11.89 -18.01 -0.12
CA VAL A 146 13.08 -18.24 -0.94
C VAL A 146 13.72 -16.92 -1.35
N VAL A 147 12.91 -15.95 -1.78
CA VAL A 147 13.39 -14.61 -2.13
C VAL A 147 14.01 -13.92 -0.90
N ALA A 148 13.34 -13.98 0.25
CA ALA A 148 13.87 -13.42 1.49
C ALA A 148 15.20 -14.07 1.90
N GLY A 149 15.30 -15.40 1.80
CA GLY A 149 16.54 -16.14 2.06
C GLY A 149 17.66 -15.79 1.08
N ALA A 150 17.36 -15.63 -0.21
CA ALA A 150 18.32 -15.24 -1.23
C ALA A 150 18.83 -13.81 -0.99
N VAL A 151 17.95 -12.85 -0.68
CA VAL A 151 18.33 -11.48 -0.34
C VAL A 151 19.23 -11.46 0.90
N LEU A 152 18.87 -12.21 1.94
CA LEU A 152 19.67 -12.31 3.16
C LEU A 152 21.05 -12.90 2.87
N LEU A 153 21.14 -13.96 2.06
CA LEU A 153 22.42 -14.53 1.61
C LEU A 153 23.26 -13.53 0.83
N ILE A 154 22.67 -12.80 -0.12
CA ILE A 154 23.37 -11.76 -0.89
C ILE A 154 23.91 -10.67 0.04
N VAL A 155 23.13 -10.23 1.03
CA VAL A 155 23.56 -9.25 2.03
C VAL A 155 24.74 -9.79 2.85
N ILE A 156 24.67 -11.03 3.34
CA ILE A 156 25.78 -11.66 4.07
C ILE A 156 27.04 -11.73 3.22
N VAL A 157 26.94 -12.23 1.98
CA VAL A 157 28.08 -12.32 1.05
C VAL A 157 28.66 -10.94 0.76
N GLY A 158 27.81 -9.94 0.55
CA GLY A 158 28.22 -8.55 0.34
C GLY A 158 29.00 -7.99 1.53
N ILE A 159 28.56 -8.28 2.77
CA ILE A 159 29.26 -7.87 4.00
C ILE A 159 30.64 -8.56 4.10
N ILE A 160 30.71 -9.87 3.84
CA ILE A 160 31.96 -10.65 3.91
C ILE A 160 32.97 -10.16 2.86
N VAL A 161 32.52 -9.92 1.63
CA VAL A 161 33.40 -9.43 0.55
C VAL A 161 33.80 -7.97 0.79
N GLY A 162 32.90 -7.17 1.36
CA GLY A 162 33.16 -5.77 1.70
C GLY A 162 34.15 -5.58 2.84
N SER A 163 34.12 -6.45 3.86
CA SER A 163 35.04 -6.40 5.01
C SER A 163 36.46 -6.89 4.67
N GLY A 164 36.63 -7.57 3.53
CA GLY A 164 37.92 -8.07 3.05
C GLY A 164 38.77 -7.05 2.28
N ARG A 165 38.33 -5.81 2.07
CA ARG A 165 39.13 -4.79 1.37
C ARG A 165 40.16 -4.19 2.35
N PRO A 166 41.48 -4.37 2.12
CA PRO A 166 42.49 -3.75 2.98
C PRO A 166 42.36 -2.22 2.92
N HIS A 167 42.37 -1.57 4.08
CA HIS A 167 42.59 -0.13 4.16
C HIS A 167 43.99 0.15 3.58
N THR A 168 44.05 0.63 2.35
CA THR A 168 45.27 1.25 1.81
C THR A 168 45.54 2.49 2.65
N SER A 169 46.40 2.33 3.65
CA SER A 169 47.07 3.42 4.34
C SER A 169 47.74 4.30 3.28
N SER A 170 47.13 5.46 3.01
CA SER A 170 47.72 6.52 2.20
C SER A 170 48.98 6.98 2.92
N GLY A 171 50.13 6.75 2.28
CA GLY A 171 51.44 7.05 2.82
C GLY A 171 51.57 8.50 3.29
N TYR A 172 51.71 8.66 4.61
CA TYR A 172 52.34 9.83 5.20
C TYR A 172 53.83 9.60 5.19
N GLY A 173 54.52 10.15 4.19
CA GLY A 173 55.97 10.12 4.13
C GLY A 173 56.51 10.99 3.03
N LEU A 174 57.24 12.03 3.44
CA LEU A 174 58.28 12.72 2.67
C LEU A 174 57.91 14.01 1.88
N THR A 175 57.06 14.89 2.42
CA THR A 175 57.06 16.32 2.01
C THR A 175 57.60 17.29 3.06
N GLU A 176 58.16 16.82 4.17
CA GLU A 176 58.68 17.68 5.25
C GLU A 176 60.22 17.84 5.30
N PHE A 177 60.96 17.58 4.22
CA PHE A 177 62.35 18.06 4.13
C PHE A 177 62.40 19.50 3.61
N ARG A 178 62.03 20.39 4.54
CA ARG A 178 62.28 21.82 4.59
C ARG A 178 63.74 22.15 4.24
N LYS A 179 63.93 22.88 3.13
CA LYS A 179 65.14 23.65 2.82
C LYS A 179 65.34 24.77 3.86
N PRO A 180 66.60 25.14 4.12
CA PRO A 180 67.08 26.46 3.74
C PRO A 180 67.94 26.41 2.47
#